data_AF-A0A2P5B872-F1
#
_entry.id   AF-A0A2P5B872-F1
#
_cell.length_a   1.000
_cell.length_b   1.000
_cell.length_c   1.000
_cell.angle_alpha   90.00
_cell.angle_beta   90.00
_cell.angle_gamma   90.00
#
_symmetry.space_group_name_H-M   'P 1'
#
loop_
_entity.id
_entity.type
_entity.pdbx_description
1 polymer ?
#
loop_
_entity_poly.entity_id
_entity_poly.type
_entity_poly.pdbx_seq_one_letter_code
_entity_poly.pdbx_strand_id
1 'polypeptide(L)'
;MRFDDDEKIETQDVSSDGKFELAGRIKVNIVNDPIGPLEKSKFIVMLELMGAGFSKARPGLDLVIVLDVSLSMEDDDNFEKMKIAMRFVIKKLSPIDRLSIVTFAEDAERLFRLSMVTKKSQKKFEDQVQALGFRTTTNIIAGLQMGVKVLNERSVTTRRVAAILLISDGNHNATGDPSKFKVKNYPVYTFGFGADHDPKVLNAIARNSLGGTFSEVEDSDNLSLAFSQCVAGPLTVAVEDLTLTITQDESTIKEVFAGNYTKPEDIEDGSVTISFGDLYDKEIRNVTVYLFLPPLTSERGSKVLDIEYTYRVGGKLFLANPFSVPINRTKKYVKREIENLTVEKTRIWTAQTITKAIEAAEDNNLEMAKKKLNEAQTLINKVDFPNALIEMLKFEVQQLLRLWKTEHTYKAHGYSFALSSETSHNRQRYATRGDAGVRLYSTPRMDKYLKEAKLFHRNPNNSLPTVDEDEKEELAADPLGPIARALNYHIQTAIRSVMAIDNIINKSR
;
A
#
# COMPACT_ATOMS: atom_id res chain seq x y z
N MET A 1 -16.57 27.60 -9.54
CA MET A 1 -16.78 27.12 -10.92
C MET A 1 -16.64 25.60 -10.93
N ARG A 2 -17.60 24.83 -11.46
CA ARG A 2 -17.50 23.37 -11.60
C ARG A 2 -16.74 23.01 -12.90
N PHE A 3 -16.12 21.84 -12.95
CA PHE A 3 -15.53 21.26 -14.14
C PHE A 3 -16.59 20.46 -14.92
N ASP A 4 -17.27 21.12 -15.85
CA ASP A 4 -18.30 20.50 -16.70
C ASP A 4 -17.72 19.93 -18.01
N ASP A 5 -16.43 19.54 -17.99
CA ASP A 5 -15.67 19.15 -19.19
C ASP A 5 -15.14 17.72 -19.16
N ASP A 6 -15.66 16.89 -18.24
CA ASP A 6 -15.25 15.48 -18.12
C ASP A 6 -15.51 14.70 -19.42
N GLU A 7 -14.58 13.81 -19.73
CA GLU A 7 -14.61 13.03 -20.96
C GLU A 7 -15.69 11.94 -20.88
N LYS A 8 -16.56 11.87 -21.90
CA LYS A 8 -17.55 10.79 -22.02
C LYS A 8 -16.82 9.51 -22.43
N ILE A 9 -16.82 8.51 -21.55
CA ILE A 9 -16.23 7.20 -21.80
C ILE A 9 -17.37 6.22 -22.14
N GLU A 10 -17.25 5.50 -23.25
CA GLU A 10 -18.12 4.35 -23.51
C GLU A 10 -17.76 3.23 -22.53
N THR A 11 -18.67 2.94 -21.60
CA THR A 11 -18.52 1.81 -20.68
C THR A 11 -18.68 0.51 -21.48
N GLN A 12 -17.59 -0.20 -21.76
CA GLN A 12 -17.67 -1.57 -22.25
C GLN A 12 -18.18 -2.48 -21.14
N ASP A 13 -19.43 -2.93 -21.27
CA ASP A 13 -19.93 -4.07 -20.50
C ASP A 13 -19.09 -5.30 -20.86
N VAL A 14 -18.35 -5.82 -19.89
CA VAL A 14 -17.70 -7.12 -20.06
C VAL A 14 -18.81 -8.15 -20.19
N SER A 15 -18.85 -8.81 -21.34
CA SER A 15 -19.80 -9.87 -21.64
C SER A 15 -19.83 -10.93 -20.52
N SER A 16 -20.96 -11.60 -20.40
CA SER A 16 -21.28 -12.60 -19.37
C SER A 16 -20.28 -13.76 -19.22
N ASP A 17 -19.34 -13.92 -20.15
CA ASP A 17 -18.33 -14.98 -20.15
C ASP A 17 -17.17 -14.73 -19.17
N GLY A 18 -16.95 -13.47 -18.72
CA GLY A 18 -15.86 -13.09 -17.82
C GLY A 18 -16.14 -13.22 -16.31
N LYS A 19 -17.32 -13.71 -15.91
CA LYS A 19 -17.69 -13.84 -14.48
C LYS A 19 -16.79 -14.81 -13.70
N PHE A 20 -16.21 -15.79 -14.38
CA PHE A 20 -15.31 -16.78 -13.79
C PHE A 20 -13.94 -16.18 -13.41
N GLU A 21 -13.47 -15.15 -14.12
CA GLU A 21 -12.11 -14.60 -13.91
C GLU A 21 -12.02 -13.60 -12.74
N LEU A 22 -13.15 -13.12 -12.20
CA LEU A 22 -13.16 -12.02 -11.22
C LEU A 22 -13.15 -12.48 -9.76
N ALA A 23 -13.44 -13.75 -9.48
CA ALA A 23 -13.43 -14.31 -8.13
C ALA A 23 -12.05 -14.88 -7.75
N GLY A 24 -11.74 -14.91 -6.45
CA GLY A 24 -10.49 -15.51 -5.94
C GLY A 24 -9.25 -14.64 -6.14
N ARG A 25 -9.41 -13.31 -6.19
CA ARG A 25 -8.34 -12.31 -6.38
C ARG A 25 -7.50 -12.03 -5.14
N ILE A 26 -7.77 -12.73 -4.04
CA ILE A 26 -7.02 -12.65 -2.78
C ILE A 26 -6.63 -14.06 -2.37
N LYS A 27 -5.35 -14.25 -2.07
CA LYS A 27 -4.85 -15.44 -1.41
C LYS A 27 -4.74 -15.15 0.08
N VAL A 28 -5.32 -16.03 0.91
CA VAL A 28 -5.20 -15.96 2.36
C VAL A 28 -4.42 -17.18 2.84
N ASN A 29 -3.28 -16.95 3.50
CA ASN A 29 -2.53 -18.00 4.18
C ASN A 29 -2.70 -17.81 5.70
N ILE A 30 -2.97 -18.91 6.40
CA ILE A 30 -3.07 -18.93 7.86
C ILE A 30 -1.76 -19.49 8.40
N VAL A 31 -1.14 -18.78 9.34
CA VAL A 31 0.07 -19.21 10.02
C VAL A 31 -0.20 -19.22 11.52
N ASN A 32 -0.20 -20.42 12.10
CA ASN A 32 -0.37 -20.65 13.53
C ASN A 32 0.23 -22.01 13.90
N ASP A 33 0.36 -22.27 15.21
CA ASP A 33 0.68 -23.62 15.69
C ASP A 33 -0.55 -24.52 15.46
N PRO A 34 -0.46 -25.61 14.68
CA PRO A 34 -1.63 -26.47 14.48
C PRO A 34 -2.05 -27.21 15.76
N ILE A 35 -1.24 -27.14 16.82
CA ILE A 35 -1.48 -27.78 18.11
C ILE A 35 -1.58 -26.72 19.21
N GLY A 36 -2.51 -26.89 20.14
CA GLY A 36 -2.60 -26.11 21.38
C GLY A 36 -2.66 -26.99 22.62
N PRO A 37 -2.34 -26.46 23.82
CA PRO A 37 -2.44 -27.19 25.08
C PRO A 37 -3.90 -27.51 25.45
N LEU A 38 -4.17 -28.15 26.60
CA LEU A 38 -5.52 -28.18 27.16
C LEU A 38 -5.75 -27.03 28.14
N GLU A 39 -4.71 -26.54 28.80
CA GLU A 39 -4.85 -25.39 29.71
C GLU A 39 -5.15 -24.08 28.98
N LYS A 40 -5.55 -23.08 29.78
CA LYS A 40 -5.67 -21.70 29.31
C LYS A 40 -4.30 -21.20 28.86
N SER A 41 -4.18 -20.77 27.60
CA SER A 41 -2.90 -20.37 27.03
C SER A 41 -3.03 -19.18 26.10
N LYS A 42 -1.97 -18.36 26.01
CA LYS A 42 -1.82 -17.37 24.94
C LYS A 42 -1.56 -18.10 23.62
N PHE A 43 -2.13 -17.59 22.54
CA PHE A 43 -1.99 -18.16 21.22
C PHE A 43 -2.03 -17.06 20.16
N ILE A 44 -1.43 -17.33 19.00
CA ILE A 44 -1.21 -16.32 17.97
C ILE A 44 -1.57 -16.93 16.62
N VAL A 45 -2.38 -16.20 15.86
CA VAL A 45 -2.73 -16.51 14.49
C VAL A 45 -2.29 -15.34 13.62
N MET A 46 -1.59 -15.61 12.53
CA MET A 46 -1.29 -14.62 11.50
C MET A 46 -2.06 -14.98 10.24
N LEU A 47 -2.76 -14.00 9.67
CA LEU A 47 -3.39 -14.06 8.36
C LEU A 47 -2.55 -13.25 7.38
N GLU A 48 -2.03 -13.90 6.35
CA GLU A 48 -1.32 -13.24 5.25
C GLU A 48 -2.28 -13.09 4.06
N LEU A 49 -2.66 -11.85 3.75
CA LEU A 49 -3.51 -11.50 2.63
C LEU A 49 -2.61 -11.05 1.46
N MET A 50 -2.71 -11.73 0.32
CA MET A 50 -1.93 -11.41 -0.87
C MET A 50 -2.85 -11.13 -2.06
N GLY A 51 -2.63 -10.00 -2.73
CA GLY A 51 -3.33 -9.68 -3.98
C GLY A 51 -2.90 -10.64 -5.09
N ALA A 52 -3.87 -11.11 -5.87
CA ALA A 52 -3.66 -12.01 -7.00
C ALA A 52 -4.44 -11.47 -8.20
N GLY A 53 -3.81 -10.57 -8.95
CA GLY A 53 -4.39 -9.85 -10.06
C GLY A 53 -3.61 -10.06 -11.35
N PHE A 54 -4.11 -10.89 -12.26
CA PHE A 54 -3.65 -10.84 -13.65
C PHE A 54 -4.56 -9.93 -14.49
N SER A 55 -4.04 -8.73 -14.73
CA SER A 55 -4.04 -7.90 -15.94
C SER A 55 -5.34 -7.58 -16.71
N LYS A 56 -6.10 -8.54 -17.26
CA LYS A 56 -7.11 -8.19 -18.28
C LYS A 56 -8.35 -7.44 -17.78
N ALA A 57 -8.54 -7.36 -16.45
CA ALA A 57 -9.72 -6.79 -15.84
C ALA A 57 -9.42 -5.73 -14.78
N ARG A 58 -8.17 -5.21 -14.72
CA ARG A 58 -7.84 -4.14 -13.76
C ARG A 58 -8.72 -2.92 -14.01
N PRO A 59 -9.12 -2.19 -12.95
CA PRO A 59 -9.81 -0.93 -13.13
C PRO A 59 -8.91 0.09 -13.85
N GLY A 60 -9.52 1.00 -14.62
CA GLY A 60 -8.81 2.16 -15.17
C GLY A 60 -8.40 3.10 -14.04
N LEU A 61 -7.23 3.72 -14.14
CA LEU A 61 -6.75 4.67 -13.14
C LEU A 61 -7.16 6.10 -13.52
N ASP A 62 -7.78 6.84 -12.59
CA ASP A 62 -7.93 8.28 -12.64
C ASP A 62 -6.84 8.93 -11.78
N LEU A 63 -5.75 9.32 -12.42
CA LEU A 63 -4.60 9.89 -11.75
C LEU A 63 -4.64 11.42 -11.80
N VAL A 64 -4.56 12.05 -10.64
CA VAL A 64 -4.28 13.49 -10.56
C VAL A 64 -2.89 13.69 -9.96
N ILE A 65 -2.03 14.38 -10.70
CA ILE A 65 -0.70 14.75 -10.20
C ILE A 65 -0.75 16.23 -9.83
N VAL A 66 -0.45 16.52 -8.57
CA VAL A 66 -0.40 17.85 -7.98
C VAL A 66 1.07 18.23 -7.84
N LEU A 67 1.52 19.18 -8.65
CA LEU A 67 2.92 19.56 -8.82
C LEU A 67 3.17 20.93 -8.21
N ASP A 68 4.12 20.99 -7.28
CA ASP A 68 4.71 22.22 -6.84
C ASP A 68 5.57 22.81 -7.98
N VAL A 69 5.28 24.05 -8.37
CA VAL A 69 6.08 24.80 -9.36
C VAL A 69 6.67 26.07 -8.76
N SER A 70 6.79 26.12 -7.43
CA SER A 70 7.41 27.22 -6.70
C SER A 70 8.92 27.31 -6.93
N LEU A 71 9.53 28.44 -6.57
CA LEU A 71 10.97 28.69 -6.78
C LEU A 71 11.90 27.76 -6.00
N SER A 72 11.46 27.16 -4.89
CA SER A 72 12.29 26.20 -4.15
C SER A 72 12.52 24.89 -4.91
N MET A 73 11.77 24.66 -6.00
CA MET A 73 12.01 23.57 -6.93
C MET A 73 13.12 23.87 -7.96
N GLU A 74 13.70 25.08 -7.94
CA GLU A 74 14.79 25.50 -8.85
C GLU A 74 16.13 24.84 -8.52
N ASP A 75 16.37 24.51 -7.25
CA ASP A 75 17.66 23.99 -6.78
C ASP A 75 18.01 22.62 -7.40
N ASP A 76 19.29 22.38 -7.68
CA ASP A 76 19.86 21.07 -8.04
C ASP A 76 19.15 20.26 -9.18
N ASP A 77 18.73 20.96 -10.24
CA ASP A 77 18.02 20.40 -11.41
C ASP A 77 16.69 19.70 -11.05
N ASN A 78 16.14 19.97 -9.87
CA ASN A 78 14.96 19.31 -9.32
C ASN A 78 13.73 19.43 -10.23
N PHE A 79 13.53 20.59 -10.83
CA PHE A 79 12.47 20.82 -11.80
C PHE A 79 12.60 19.96 -13.07
N GLU A 80 13.82 19.79 -13.60
CA GLU A 80 14.05 18.95 -14.77
C GLU A 80 13.94 17.46 -14.43
N LYS A 81 14.42 17.04 -13.25
CA LYS A 81 14.20 15.69 -12.71
C LYS A 81 12.70 15.38 -12.58
N MET A 82 11.91 16.35 -12.12
CA MET A 82 10.44 16.25 -12.07
C MET A 82 9.84 16.07 -13.45
N LYS A 83 10.23 16.88 -14.45
CA LYS A 83 9.75 16.72 -15.83
C LYS A 83 10.07 15.35 -16.40
N ILE A 84 11.28 14.83 -16.17
CA ILE A 84 11.66 13.47 -16.59
C ILE A 84 10.80 12.41 -15.90
N ALA A 85 10.55 12.55 -14.59
CA ALA A 85 9.69 11.64 -13.84
C ALA A 85 8.24 11.66 -14.38
N MET A 86 7.72 12.83 -14.72
CA MET A 86 6.39 12.99 -15.31
C MET A 86 6.29 12.31 -16.66
N ARG A 87 7.31 12.46 -17.52
CA ARG A 87 7.37 11.77 -18.80
C ARG A 87 7.38 10.25 -18.63
N PHE A 88 8.09 9.72 -17.63
CA PHE A 88 8.05 8.29 -17.31
C PHE A 88 6.63 7.84 -16.94
N VAL A 89 5.97 8.55 -16.02
CA VAL A 89 4.59 8.22 -15.59
C VAL A 89 3.62 8.27 -16.77
N ILE A 90 3.64 9.35 -17.57
CA ILE A 90 2.78 9.52 -18.75
C ILE A 90 2.96 8.35 -19.74
N LYS A 91 4.18 7.85 -19.92
CA LYS A 91 4.48 6.69 -20.78
C LYS A 91 4.01 5.35 -20.20
N LYS A 92 3.88 5.24 -18.88
CA LYS A 92 3.38 4.04 -18.19
C LYS A 92 1.87 4.00 -17.99
N LEU A 93 1.16 5.09 -18.26
CA LEU A 93 -0.29 5.07 -18.34
C LEU A 93 -0.75 4.43 -19.66
N SER A 94 -1.84 3.67 -19.59
CA SER A 94 -2.45 2.99 -20.74
C SER A 94 -3.68 3.76 -21.25
N PRO A 95 -4.24 3.40 -22.42
CA PRO A 95 -5.43 4.05 -22.96
C PRO A 95 -6.69 3.93 -22.09
N ILE A 96 -6.74 3.01 -21.11
CA ILE A 96 -7.87 2.93 -20.16
C ILE A 96 -7.72 3.90 -18.97
N ASP A 97 -6.53 4.48 -18.77
CA ASP A 97 -6.22 5.39 -17.69
C ASP A 97 -6.47 6.84 -18.10
N ARG A 98 -6.84 7.70 -17.13
CA ARG A 98 -6.98 9.14 -17.31
C ARG A 98 -5.96 9.87 -16.45
N LEU A 99 -5.47 10.99 -16.97
CA LEU A 99 -4.54 11.88 -16.29
C LEU A 99 -5.09 13.30 -16.24
N SER A 100 -4.88 13.97 -15.11
CA SER A 100 -4.94 15.42 -14.97
C SER A 100 -3.68 15.87 -14.23
N ILE A 101 -3.09 16.97 -14.66
CA ILE A 101 -2.02 17.63 -13.90
C ILE A 101 -2.56 18.94 -13.34
N VAL A 102 -2.34 19.15 -12.05
CA VAL A 102 -2.59 20.40 -11.33
C VAL A 102 -1.22 20.94 -10.93
N THR A 103 -0.93 22.18 -11.26
CA THR A 103 0.24 22.90 -10.74
C THR A 103 -0.21 23.83 -9.63
N PHE A 104 0.64 24.07 -8.64
CA PHE A 104 0.37 25.07 -7.62
C PHE A 104 1.62 25.88 -7.29
N ALA A 105 1.38 27.14 -6.96
CA ALA A 105 2.33 28.07 -6.39
C ALA A 105 1.53 28.95 -5.40
N GLU A 106 1.34 30.25 -5.64
CA GLU A 106 0.35 31.06 -4.90
C GLU A 106 -1.09 30.52 -5.04
N ASP A 107 -1.47 30.21 -6.28
CA ASP A 107 -2.75 29.62 -6.66
C ASP A 107 -2.54 28.25 -7.33
N ALA A 108 -3.61 27.46 -7.42
CA ALA A 108 -3.61 26.19 -8.14
C ALA A 108 -4.29 26.29 -9.50
N GLU A 109 -3.68 25.70 -10.52
CA GLU A 109 -4.17 25.68 -11.89
C GLU A 109 -4.21 24.24 -12.42
N ARG A 110 -5.26 23.91 -13.18
CA ARG A 110 -5.37 22.63 -13.87
C ARG A 110 -4.76 22.76 -15.28
N LEU A 111 -3.59 22.16 -15.50
CA LEU A 111 -2.84 22.24 -16.76
C LEU A 111 -3.62 21.67 -17.95
N PHE A 112 -4.42 20.63 -17.69
CA PHE A 112 -5.39 20.06 -18.62
C PHE A 112 -6.45 19.26 -17.86
N ARG A 113 -7.63 19.12 -18.47
CA ARG A 113 -8.74 18.33 -17.92
C ARG A 113 -8.38 16.85 -17.76
N LEU A 114 -9.03 16.17 -16.83
CA LEU A 114 -8.91 14.71 -16.67
C LEU A 114 -9.28 14.01 -17.98
N SER A 115 -8.29 13.40 -18.64
CA SER A 115 -8.41 12.93 -20.02
C SER A 115 -7.71 11.58 -20.21
N MET A 116 -8.26 10.73 -21.08
CA MET A 116 -7.72 9.42 -21.41
C MET A 116 -6.30 9.52 -22.00
N VAL A 117 -5.41 8.58 -21.65
CA VAL A 117 -4.02 8.55 -22.12
C VAL A 117 -3.88 7.72 -23.41
N THR A 118 -4.40 8.27 -24.50
CA THR A 118 -4.20 7.75 -25.85
C THR A 118 -2.83 8.15 -26.40
N LYS A 119 -2.35 7.51 -27.48
CA LYS A 119 -1.10 7.93 -28.16
C LYS A 119 -1.07 9.42 -28.54
N LYS A 120 -2.23 10.00 -28.89
CA LYS A 120 -2.34 11.42 -29.27
C LYS A 120 -2.28 12.34 -28.06
N SER A 121 -3.03 12.04 -27.00
CA SER A 121 -3.05 12.85 -25.78
C SER A 121 -1.76 12.71 -24.98
N GLN A 122 -1.13 11.54 -24.98
CA GLN A 122 0.16 11.29 -24.34
C GLN A 122 1.23 12.30 -24.79
N LYS A 123 1.42 12.47 -26.11
CA LYS A 123 2.36 13.47 -26.64
C LYS A 123 2.02 14.89 -26.17
N LYS A 124 0.73 15.26 -26.20
CA LYS A 124 0.28 16.58 -25.73
C LYS A 124 0.60 16.79 -24.25
N PHE A 125 0.42 15.79 -23.40
CA PHE A 125 0.75 15.89 -21.98
C PHE A 125 2.25 16.03 -21.76
N GLU A 126 3.07 15.27 -22.50
CA GLU A 126 4.54 15.41 -22.46
C GLU A 126 4.98 16.83 -22.87
N ASP A 127 4.42 17.37 -23.95
CA ASP A 127 4.74 18.73 -24.42
C ASP A 127 4.33 19.80 -23.39
N GLN A 128 3.17 19.66 -22.74
CA GLN A 128 2.73 20.58 -21.68
C GLN A 128 3.59 20.50 -20.41
N VAL A 129 4.03 19.30 -20.02
CA VAL A 129 4.98 19.11 -18.91
C VAL A 129 6.33 19.76 -19.23
N GLN A 130 6.82 19.61 -20.47
CA GLN A 130 8.09 20.19 -20.87
C GLN A 130 8.06 21.73 -20.84
N ALA A 131 6.91 22.32 -21.16
CA ALA A 131 6.68 23.75 -21.17
C ALA A 131 6.43 24.37 -19.78
N LEU A 132 6.39 23.57 -18.70
CA LEU A 132 6.28 24.11 -17.35
C LEU A 132 7.47 25.02 -17.02
N GLY A 133 7.17 26.09 -16.28
CA GLY A 133 8.14 27.03 -15.73
C GLY A 133 7.81 27.39 -14.29
N PHE A 134 8.73 28.08 -13.63
CA PHE A 134 8.60 28.45 -12.22
C PHE A 134 7.59 29.56 -11.97
N ARG A 135 7.02 29.55 -10.76
CA ARG A 135 6.14 30.60 -10.22
C ARG A 135 6.55 30.92 -8.78
N THR A 136 6.07 32.04 -8.26
CA THR A 136 6.34 32.48 -6.88
C THR A 136 5.33 31.89 -5.89
N THR A 137 5.74 31.69 -4.64
CA THR A 137 4.89 31.24 -3.50
C THR A 137 4.49 29.75 -3.55
N THR A 138 4.05 29.18 -2.42
CA THR A 138 3.78 27.74 -2.24
C THR A 138 2.50 27.48 -1.42
N ASN A 139 1.41 27.14 -2.10
CA ASN A 139 0.08 26.90 -1.53
C ASN A 139 -0.41 25.46 -1.77
N ILE A 140 0.16 24.52 -0.99
CA ILE A 140 -0.17 23.09 -1.01
C ILE A 140 -1.69 22.85 -0.86
N ILE A 141 -2.37 23.63 0.00
CA ILE A 141 -3.81 23.48 0.24
C ILE A 141 -4.60 23.74 -1.05
N ALA A 142 -4.28 24.80 -1.80
CA ALA A 142 -4.94 25.09 -3.07
C ALA A 142 -4.72 23.96 -4.09
N GLY A 143 -3.50 23.44 -4.18
CA GLY A 143 -3.16 22.32 -5.05
C GLY A 143 -3.98 21.06 -4.73
N LEU A 144 -4.04 20.68 -3.45
CA LEU A 144 -4.82 19.54 -2.99
C LEU A 144 -6.33 19.73 -3.16
N GLN A 145 -6.86 20.92 -2.87
CA GLN A 145 -8.27 21.25 -3.10
C GLN A 145 -8.64 21.09 -4.57
N MET A 146 -7.81 21.61 -5.47
CA MET A 146 -8.01 21.48 -6.91
C MET A 146 -7.93 20.02 -7.35
N GLY A 147 -6.94 19.27 -6.88
CA GLY A 147 -6.79 17.85 -7.24
C GLY A 147 -7.96 16.98 -6.77
N VAL A 148 -8.40 17.18 -5.52
CA VAL A 148 -9.60 16.51 -4.98
C VAL A 148 -10.85 16.91 -5.77
N LYS A 149 -10.98 18.18 -6.15
CA LYS A 149 -12.10 18.67 -6.94
C LYS A 149 -12.15 18.02 -8.32
N VAL A 150 -11.01 17.89 -9.02
CA VAL A 150 -10.93 17.17 -10.30
C VAL A 150 -11.48 15.76 -10.16
N LEU A 151 -11.10 15.05 -9.10
CA LEU A 151 -11.60 13.70 -8.86
C LEU A 151 -13.08 13.67 -8.45
N ASN A 152 -13.54 14.58 -7.61
CA ASN A 152 -14.94 14.61 -7.16
C ASN A 152 -15.94 14.99 -8.24
N GLU A 153 -15.52 15.78 -9.23
CA GLU A 153 -16.39 16.26 -10.32
C GLU A 153 -16.34 15.33 -11.55
N ARG A 154 -15.68 14.17 -11.47
CA ARG A 154 -15.68 13.17 -12.55
C ARG A 154 -17.04 12.48 -12.67
N SER A 155 -17.53 12.36 -13.89
CA SER A 155 -18.81 11.75 -14.26
C SER A 155 -18.75 10.22 -14.35
N VAL A 156 -17.56 9.68 -14.68
CA VAL A 156 -17.34 8.22 -14.81
C VAL A 156 -16.50 7.72 -13.65
N THR A 157 -17.09 6.87 -12.81
CA THR A 157 -16.42 6.25 -11.64
C THR A 157 -16.45 4.71 -11.67
N THR A 158 -17.31 4.10 -12.49
CA THR A 158 -17.48 2.65 -12.56
C THR A 158 -16.26 1.98 -13.19
N ARG A 159 -15.75 0.92 -12.54
CA ARG A 159 -14.51 0.20 -12.92
C ARG A 159 -13.27 1.11 -12.98
N ARG A 160 -13.23 2.14 -12.12
CA ARG A 160 -12.09 3.06 -12.04
C ARG A 160 -11.66 3.28 -10.61
N VAL A 161 -10.35 3.24 -10.39
CA VAL A 161 -9.71 3.67 -9.14
C VAL A 161 -9.16 5.08 -9.32
N ALA A 162 -9.02 5.83 -8.23
CA ALA A 162 -8.53 7.21 -8.29
C ALA A 162 -7.42 7.43 -7.26
N ALA A 163 -6.40 8.19 -7.65
CA ALA A 163 -5.28 8.50 -6.78
C ALA A 163 -4.74 9.91 -7.04
N ILE A 164 -4.17 10.51 -5.99
CA ILE A 164 -3.44 11.78 -6.07
C ILE A 164 -1.96 11.51 -5.83
N LEU A 165 -1.09 12.01 -6.70
CA LEU A 165 0.35 12.14 -6.41
C LEU A 165 0.62 13.61 -6.08
N LEU A 166 1.18 13.90 -4.92
CA LEU A 166 1.62 15.24 -4.53
C LEU A 166 3.14 15.30 -4.51
N ILE A 167 3.70 16.21 -5.29
CA ILE A 167 5.14 16.55 -5.27
C ILE A 167 5.25 17.94 -4.68
N SER A 168 6.05 18.07 -3.63
CA SER A 168 6.36 19.35 -3.00
C SER A 168 7.58 19.19 -2.10
N ASP A 169 8.26 20.29 -1.85
CA ASP A 169 9.20 20.41 -0.74
C ASP A 169 8.45 20.65 0.60
N GLY A 170 7.13 20.60 0.66
CA GLY A 170 6.39 20.74 1.93
C GLY A 170 6.43 22.15 2.55
N ASN A 171 7.12 23.12 1.94
CA ASN A 171 7.29 24.47 2.48
C ASN A 171 6.07 25.34 2.20
N HIS A 172 5.00 25.12 2.98
CA HIS A 172 3.78 25.91 2.87
C HIS A 172 3.97 27.32 3.45
N ASN A 173 3.80 28.34 2.60
CA ASN A 173 3.92 29.76 3.01
C ASN A 173 2.61 30.56 2.82
N ALA A 174 1.49 29.87 2.60
CA ALA A 174 0.16 30.48 2.52
C ALA A 174 -0.65 30.29 3.83
N THR A 175 -1.90 30.76 3.85
CA THR A 175 -2.76 30.65 5.03
C THR A 175 -3.32 29.23 5.17
N GLY A 176 -3.12 28.65 6.36
CA GLY A 176 -3.69 27.36 6.73
C GLY A 176 -2.62 26.36 7.15
N ASP A 177 -3.06 25.15 7.49
CA ASP A 177 -2.18 24.06 7.90
C ASP A 177 -2.48 22.84 7.02
N PRO A 178 -1.64 22.55 5.99
CA PRO A 178 -1.86 21.43 5.09
C PRO A 178 -1.84 20.08 5.82
N SER A 179 -1.17 19.97 6.98
CA SER A 179 -1.15 18.74 7.77
C SER A 179 -2.55 18.34 8.29
N LYS A 180 -3.47 19.30 8.38
CA LYS A 180 -4.87 19.09 8.79
C LYS A 180 -5.81 18.83 7.62
N PHE A 181 -5.31 18.87 6.38
CA PHE A 181 -6.12 18.64 5.20
C PHE A 181 -6.55 17.17 5.13
N LYS A 182 -7.86 16.91 5.04
CA LYS A 182 -8.42 15.55 5.05
C LYS A 182 -8.86 15.12 3.66
N VAL A 183 -8.01 14.37 2.96
CA VAL A 183 -8.38 13.69 1.71
C VAL A 183 -9.05 12.36 2.03
N LYS A 184 -10.30 12.41 2.47
CA LYS A 184 -10.98 11.21 3.00
C LYS A 184 -11.27 10.12 1.96
N ASN A 185 -11.35 10.47 0.69
CA ASN A 185 -11.91 9.59 -0.33
C ASN A 185 -10.88 8.99 -1.29
N TYR A 186 -9.63 9.46 -1.27
CA TYR A 186 -8.60 9.05 -2.22
C TYR A 186 -7.26 8.84 -1.51
N PRO A 187 -6.44 7.89 -1.96
CA PRO A 187 -5.04 7.84 -1.58
C PRO A 187 -4.33 9.10 -2.09
N VAL A 188 -3.52 9.71 -1.22
CA VAL A 188 -2.55 10.74 -1.59
C VAL A 188 -1.16 10.19 -1.32
N TYR A 189 -0.40 9.98 -2.39
CA TYR A 189 1.01 9.63 -2.31
C TYR A 189 1.83 10.90 -2.37
N THR A 190 2.54 11.20 -1.29
CA THR A 190 3.31 12.44 -1.17
C THR A 190 4.79 12.13 -1.33
N PHE A 191 5.50 12.96 -2.07
CA PHE A 191 6.94 12.85 -2.27
C PHE A 191 7.60 14.10 -1.69
N GLY A 192 8.40 13.90 -0.64
CA GLY A 192 9.32 14.92 -0.14
C GLY A 192 10.52 14.97 -1.08
N PHE A 193 10.84 16.17 -1.55
CA PHE A 193 11.90 16.37 -2.53
C PHE A 193 12.76 17.55 -2.12
N GLY A 194 14.08 17.38 -2.17
CA GLY A 194 15.05 18.37 -1.69
C GLY A 194 15.37 18.20 -0.19
N ALA A 195 16.59 18.60 0.22
CA ALA A 195 17.04 18.53 1.61
C ALA A 195 16.27 19.45 2.58
N ASP A 196 15.66 20.53 2.07
CA ASP A 196 14.98 21.56 2.88
C ASP A 196 13.46 21.37 2.96
N HIS A 197 12.97 20.16 2.70
CA HIS A 197 11.54 19.91 2.71
C HIS A 197 10.96 19.75 4.13
N ASP A 198 9.65 19.97 4.31
CA ASP A 198 8.93 19.63 5.56
C ASP A 198 8.29 18.23 5.45
N PRO A 199 8.99 17.15 5.88
CA PRO A 199 8.45 15.80 5.80
C PRO A 199 7.25 15.58 6.70
N LYS A 200 7.08 16.39 7.76
CA LYS A 200 5.98 16.23 8.72
C LYS A 200 4.65 16.59 8.06
N VAL A 201 4.62 17.68 7.31
CA VAL A 201 3.44 18.12 6.56
C VAL A 201 3.04 17.09 5.51
N LEU A 202 3.99 16.62 4.70
CA LEU A 202 3.73 15.64 3.63
C LEU A 202 3.29 14.28 4.19
N ASN A 203 3.97 13.79 5.24
CA ASN A 203 3.56 12.57 5.93
C ASN A 203 2.15 12.70 6.53
N ALA A 204 1.81 13.84 7.13
CA ALA A 204 0.46 14.07 7.66
C ALA A 204 -0.61 14.05 6.56
N ILE A 205 -0.35 14.65 5.40
CA ILE A 205 -1.26 14.62 4.24
C ILE A 205 -1.48 13.17 3.78
N ALA A 206 -0.41 12.39 3.58
CA ALA A 206 -0.51 10.99 3.19
C ALA A 206 -1.25 10.14 4.24
N ARG A 207 -0.92 10.32 5.52
CA ARG A 207 -1.54 9.61 6.65
C ARG A 207 -3.04 9.90 6.76
N ASN A 208 -3.45 11.15 6.51
CA ASN A 208 -4.84 11.59 6.52
C ASN A 208 -5.62 11.23 5.24
N SER A 209 -5.00 10.50 4.32
CA SER A 209 -5.61 10.02 3.07
C SER A 209 -5.96 8.53 3.12
N LEU A 210 -6.78 8.07 2.17
CA LEU A 210 -7.20 6.67 2.07
C LEU A 210 -6.09 5.80 1.48
N GLY A 211 -5.19 5.26 2.32
CA GLY A 211 -4.16 4.30 1.87
C GLY A 211 -2.94 4.94 1.19
N GLY A 212 -2.77 6.26 1.32
CA GLY A 212 -1.57 6.98 0.88
C GLY A 212 -0.33 6.66 1.70
N THR A 213 0.83 6.96 1.11
CA THR A 213 2.16 6.82 1.71
C THR A 213 3.00 8.07 1.45
N PHE A 214 3.88 8.39 2.40
CA PHE A 214 4.93 9.38 2.22
C PHE A 214 6.23 8.72 1.79
N SER A 215 6.84 9.25 0.73
CA SER A 215 8.08 8.76 0.16
C SER A 215 9.14 9.86 0.22
N GLU A 216 10.24 9.55 0.87
CA GLU A 216 11.44 10.39 0.87
C GLU A 216 12.24 10.17 -0.42
N VAL A 217 12.60 11.27 -1.08
CA VAL A 217 13.43 11.27 -2.28
C VAL A 217 14.68 12.11 -2.00
N GLU A 218 15.82 11.43 -1.81
CA GLU A 218 17.12 12.08 -1.60
C GLU A 218 17.58 12.83 -2.88
N ASP A 219 18.44 13.84 -2.74
CA ASP A 219 18.92 14.66 -3.88
C ASP A 219 19.69 13.84 -4.93
N SER A 220 20.38 12.78 -4.48
CA SER A 220 21.07 11.80 -5.34
C SER A 220 20.10 10.80 -5.99
N ASP A 221 18.91 10.65 -5.41
CA ASP A 221 17.84 9.83 -5.96
C ASP A 221 17.09 10.61 -7.04
N ASN A 222 16.99 9.98 -8.20
CA ASN A 222 16.19 10.57 -9.26
C ASN A 222 14.71 10.39 -8.90
N LEU A 223 13.96 11.50 -8.84
CA LEU A 223 12.50 11.52 -8.63
C LEU A 223 11.77 10.48 -9.50
N SER A 224 12.28 10.23 -10.72
CA SER A 224 11.80 9.19 -11.62
C SER A 224 11.76 7.78 -11.01
N LEU A 225 12.70 7.44 -10.13
CA LEU A 225 12.79 6.15 -9.46
C LEU A 225 11.73 5.99 -8.36
N ALA A 226 11.49 7.03 -7.57
CA ALA A 226 10.42 7.01 -6.56
C ALA A 226 9.05 6.94 -7.25
N PHE A 227 8.89 7.73 -8.32
CA PHE A 227 7.67 7.83 -9.11
C PHE A 227 7.29 6.51 -9.79
N SER A 228 8.27 5.86 -10.42
CA SER A 228 8.03 4.62 -11.15
C SER A 228 7.48 3.53 -10.24
N GLN A 229 7.94 3.49 -8.99
CA GLN A 229 7.52 2.48 -8.04
C GLN A 229 6.18 2.80 -7.41
N CYS A 230 5.93 4.07 -7.10
CA CYS A 230 4.63 4.48 -6.59
C CYS A 230 3.53 4.22 -7.61
N VAL A 231 3.72 4.63 -8.88
CA VAL A 231 2.69 4.48 -9.92
C VAL A 231 2.41 3.01 -10.26
N ALA A 232 3.39 2.12 -10.09
CA ALA A 232 3.21 0.68 -10.29
C ALA A 232 2.07 0.12 -9.41
N GLY A 233 1.88 0.65 -8.20
CA GLY A 233 0.83 0.22 -7.28
C GLY A 233 -0.58 0.49 -7.82
N PRO A 234 -1.01 1.75 -7.98
CA PRO A 234 -2.32 2.09 -8.53
C PRO A 234 -2.59 1.53 -9.93
N LEU A 235 -1.55 1.23 -10.72
CA LEU A 235 -1.68 0.55 -12.02
C LEU A 235 -1.87 -0.98 -11.92
N THR A 236 -1.74 -1.57 -10.74
CA THR A 236 -1.86 -3.02 -10.50
C THR A 236 -2.88 -3.36 -9.41
N VAL A 237 -3.89 -2.51 -9.19
CA VAL A 237 -4.98 -2.81 -8.25
C VAL A 237 -5.63 -4.14 -8.62
N ALA A 238 -5.48 -5.13 -7.74
CA ALA A 238 -6.04 -6.47 -7.90
C ALA A 238 -7.46 -6.54 -7.36
N VAL A 239 -7.70 -5.86 -6.23
CA VAL A 239 -9.00 -5.72 -5.59
C VAL A 239 -9.17 -4.34 -4.97
N GLU A 240 -10.42 -3.87 -4.98
CA GLU A 240 -10.88 -2.61 -4.40
C GLU A 240 -11.59 -2.90 -3.05
N ASP A 241 -11.61 -1.94 -2.13
CA ASP A 241 -12.41 -1.97 -0.89
C ASP A 241 -12.32 -3.28 -0.07
N LEU A 242 -11.11 -3.85 0.07
CA LEU A 242 -10.91 -5.05 0.87
C LEU A 242 -11.29 -4.78 2.34
N THR A 243 -12.17 -5.62 2.87
CA THR A 243 -12.55 -5.63 4.28
C THR A 243 -12.39 -7.04 4.84
N LEU A 244 -11.73 -7.17 5.98
CA LEU A 244 -11.52 -8.43 6.70
C LEU A 244 -12.26 -8.39 8.04
N THR A 245 -13.08 -9.41 8.30
CA THR A 245 -13.78 -9.61 9.56
C THR A 245 -13.21 -10.85 10.25
N ILE A 246 -12.81 -10.69 11.50
CA ILE A 246 -12.24 -11.76 12.35
C ILE A 246 -13.15 -11.90 13.56
N THR A 247 -13.81 -13.04 13.69
CA THR A 247 -14.71 -13.34 14.81
C THR A 247 -14.10 -14.43 15.67
N GLN A 248 -14.16 -14.29 16.99
CA GLN A 248 -13.69 -15.31 17.91
C GLN A 248 -14.58 -16.55 17.83
N ASP A 249 -13.96 -17.74 17.76
CA ASP A 249 -14.63 -19.04 17.92
C ASP A 249 -13.79 -19.85 18.91
N GLU A 250 -14.43 -20.55 19.85
CA GLU A 250 -13.78 -21.31 20.95
C GLU A 250 -12.51 -20.65 21.57
N SER A 251 -12.45 -19.31 21.58
CA SER A 251 -11.29 -18.53 21.97
C SER A 251 -11.70 -17.11 22.39
N THR A 252 -10.74 -16.30 22.80
CA THR A 252 -10.98 -14.88 23.12
C THR A 252 -9.91 -14.01 22.48
N ILE A 253 -10.31 -13.15 21.55
CA ILE A 253 -9.39 -12.18 20.94
C ILE A 253 -8.93 -11.17 22.01
N LYS A 254 -7.64 -10.82 21.98
CA LYS A 254 -7.05 -9.83 22.90
C LYS A 254 -6.48 -8.64 22.18
N GLU A 255 -5.82 -8.87 21.05
CA GLU A 255 -5.19 -7.79 20.31
C GLU A 255 -5.09 -8.17 18.84
N VAL A 256 -5.33 -7.20 17.97
CA VAL A 256 -5.23 -7.38 16.52
C VAL A 256 -4.29 -6.32 15.95
N PHE A 257 -3.16 -6.77 15.40
CA PHE A 257 -2.20 -5.93 14.69
C PHE A 257 -2.44 -6.03 13.20
N ALA A 258 -2.88 -4.91 12.62
CA ALA A 258 -3.11 -4.75 11.19
C ALA A 258 -2.60 -3.37 10.77
N GLY A 259 -1.40 -2.96 11.19
CA GLY A 259 -0.87 -1.63 10.90
C GLY A 259 -1.75 -0.49 11.42
N ASN A 260 -1.84 0.61 10.64
CA ASN A 260 -2.68 1.77 10.95
C ASN A 260 -4.03 1.76 10.20
N TYR A 261 -4.45 0.59 9.71
CA TYR A 261 -5.75 0.44 9.05
C TYR A 261 -6.90 0.64 10.05
N THR A 262 -8.00 1.22 9.57
CA THR A 262 -9.17 1.52 10.40
C THR A 262 -9.75 0.23 10.96
N LYS A 263 -9.89 0.19 12.28
CA LYS A 263 -10.53 -0.87 13.05
C LYS A 263 -11.26 -0.24 14.24
N PRO A 264 -12.31 -0.87 14.80
CA PRO A 264 -12.93 -0.45 16.05
C PRO A 264 -11.89 -0.32 17.18
N GLU A 265 -12.08 0.65 18.08
CA GLU A 265 -11.23 0.80 19.28
C GLU A 265 -11.44 -0.36 20.26
N ASP A 266 -12.70 -0.80 20.39
CA ASP A 266 -13.09 -1.93 21.21
C ASP A 266 -13.49 -3.15 20.37
N ILE A 267 -13.15 -4.34 20.86
CA ILE A 267 -13.60 -5.61 20.29
C ILE A 267 -14.98 -5.91 20.87
N GLU A 268 -15.98 -5.17 20.41
CA GLU A 268 -17.38 -5.42 20.73
C GLU A 268 -17.82 -6.75 20.11
N ASP A 269 -18.61 -7.53 20.86
CA ASP A 269 -19.18 -8.82 20.44
C ASP A 269 -18.19 -9.91 19.99
N GLY A 270 -16.89 -9.74 20.26
CA GLY A 270 -15.87 -10.73 19.89
C GLY A 270 -15.51 -10.74 18.41
N SER A 271 -15.83 -9.67 17.68
CA SER A 271 -15.49 -9.53 16.26
C SER A 271 -14.68 -8.25 16.00
N VAL A 272 -13.77 -8.31 15.04
CA VAL A 272 -12.96 -7.16 14.59
C VAL A 272 -13.06 -7.07 13.08
N THR A 273 -13.52 -5.91 12.58
CA THR A 273 -13.54 -5.60 11.16
C THR A 273 -12.44 -4.61 10.81
N ILE A 274 -11.62 -4.91 9.81
CA ILE A 274 -10.52 -4.09 9.33
C ILE A 274 -10.79 -3.70 7.88
N SER A 275 -10.78 -2.39 7.61
CA SER A 275 -10.89 -1.85 6.24
C SER A 275 -9.51 -1.55 5.68
N PHE A 276 -9.14 -2.29 4.64
CA PHE A 276 -7.85 -2.22 3.96
C PHE A 276 -7.86 -1.31 2.73
N GLY A 277 -9.03 -1.04 2.14
CA GLY A 277 -9.12 -0.35 0.86
C GLY A 277 -8.51 -1.20 -0.25
N ASP A 278 -7.80 -0.58 -1.18
CA ASP A 278 -7.24 -1.28 -2.35
C ASP A 278 -6.02 -2.14 -1.99
N LEU A 279 -5.90 -3.28 -2.66
CA LEU A 279 -4.73 -4.18 -2.58
C LEU A 279 -4.18 -4.44 -3.99
N TYR A 280 -2.87 -4.25 -4.17
CA TYR A 280 -2.21 -4.43 -5.46
C TYR A 280 -1.86 -5.89 -5.73
N ASP A 281 -1.59 -6.20 -7.00
CA ASP A 281 -1.10 -7.52 -7.37
C ASP A 281 0.22 -7.82 -6.64
N LYS A 282 0.27 -9.01 -6.03
CA LYS A 282 1.35 -9.49 -5.16
C LYS A 282 1.67 -8.60 -3.94
N GLU A 283 0.87 -7.58 -3.63
CA GLU A 283 0.98 -6.86 -2.36
C GLU A 283 0.53 -7.79 -1.22
N ILE A 284 1.31 -7.83 -0.14
CA ILE A 284 1.07 -8.68 1.02
C ILE A 284 0.72 -7.80 2.22
N ARG A 285 -0.34 -8.15 2.95
CA ARG A 285 -0.69 -7.57 4.25
C ARG A 285 -0.89 -8.67 5.28
N ASN A 286 -0.14 -8.58 6.37
CA ASN A 286 -0.25 -9.47 7.51
C ASN A 286 -1.19 -8.88 8.56
N VAL A 287 -2.05 -9.73 9.12
CA VAL A 287 -2.86 -9.44 10.31
C VAL A 287 -2.49 -10.43 11.38
N THR A 288 -1.96 -9.95 12.51
CA THR A 288 -1.61 -10.79 13.65
C THR A 288 -2.66 -10.66 14.74
N VAL A 289 -3.26 -11.78 15.12
CA VAL A 289 -4.28 -11.89 16.16
C VAL A 289 -3.67 -12.59 17.37
N TYR A 290 -3.58 -11.88 18.49
CA TYR A 290 -3.27 -12.45 19.79
C TYR A 290 -4.57 -12.82 20.49
N LEU A 291 -4.68 -14.08 20.92
CA LEU A 291 -5.88 -14.63 21.52
C LEU A 291 -5.56 -15.52 22.73
N PHE A 292 -6.57 -15.80 23.55
CA PHE A 292 -6.51 -16.84 24.56
C PHE A 292 -7.33 -18.05 24.16
N LEU A 293 -6.75 -19.23 24.37
CA LEU A 293 -7.47 -20.49 24.30
C LEU A 293 -8.04 -20.81 25.69
N PRO A 294 -9.32 -21.23 25.80
CA PRO A 294 -9.93 -21.62 27.06
C PRO A 294 -9.43 -23.00 27.51
N PRO A 295 -9.55 -23.32 28.80
CA PRO A 295 -9.23 -24.66 29.28
C PRO A 295 -10.22 -25.70 28.72
N LEU A 296 -9.72 -26.90 28.37
CA LEU A 296 -10.53 -28.04 27.92
C LEU A 296 -10.24 -29.28 28.79
N THR A 297 -11.23 -30.16 28.93
CA THR A 297 -11.12 -31.39 29.73
C THR A 297 -10.63 -32.60 28.93
N SER A 298 -10.84 -32.60 27.62
CA SER A 298 -10.46 -33.68 26.70
C SER A 298 -9.79 -33.15 25.44
N GLU A 299 -8.96 -34.00 24.82
CA GLU A 299 -8.33 -33.69 23.54
C GLU A 299 -9.37 -33.68 22.42
N ARG A 300 -9.34 -32.64 21.58
CA ARG A 300 -10.24 -32.51 20.43
C ARG A 300 -9.74 -31.47 19.43
N GLY A 301 -10.31 -31.48 18.23
CA GLY A 301 -10.25 -30.34 17.32
C GLY A 301 -11.02 -29.15 17.88
N SER A 302 -10.48 -27.95 17.65
CA SER A 302 -11.04 -26.67 18.04
C SER A 302 -10.88 -25.69 16.88
N LYS A 303 -11.83 -24.77 16.74
CA LYS A 303 -11.79 -23.68 15.77
C LYS A 303 -11.64 -22.40 16.55
N VAL A 304 -10.54 -21.68 16.34
CA VAL A 304 -10.17 -20.57 17.24
C VAL A 304 -10.63 -19.20 16.74
N LEU A 305 -10.91 -19.09 15.44
CA LEU A 305 -11.37 -17.87 14.79
C LEU A 305 -12.20 -18.25 13.57
N ASP A 306 -13.20 -17.45 13.25
CA ASP A 306 -13.90 -17.43 11.97
C ASP A 306 -13.49 -16.19 11.18
N ILE A 307 -13.13 -16.40 9.92
CA ILE A 307 -12.60 -15.37 9.03
C ILE A 307 -13.54 -15.18 7.85
N GLU A 308 -13.93 -13.93 7.65
CA GLU A 308 -14.69 -13.49 6.49
C GLU A 308 -13.98 -12.31 5.85
N TYR A 309 -14.05 -12.19 4.52
CA TYR A 309 -13.57 -10.99 3.86
C TYR A 309 -14.40 -10.67 2.63
N THR A 310 -14.51 -9.38 2.33
CA THR A 310 -15.20 -8.87 1.15
C THR A 310 -14.26 -7.97 0.38
N TYR A 311 -14.49 -7.86 -0.92
CA TYR A 311 -13.73 -6.99 -1.80
C TYR A 311 -14.53 -6.69 -3.06
N ARG A 312 -14.10 -5.70 -3.82
CA ARG A 312 -14.67 -5.35 -5.12
C ARG A 312 -13.68 -5.60 -6.24
N VAL A 313 -14.20 -5.97 -7.41
CA VAL A 313 -13.42 -6.07 -8.64
C VAL A 313 -14.24 -5.45 -9.77
N GLY A 314 -13.73 -4.35 -10.33
CA GLY A 314 -14.47 -3.59 -11.34
C GLY A 314 -15.81 -3.10 -10.80
N GLY A 315 -15.84 -2.63 -9.54
CA GLY A 315 -17.03 -2.14 -8.89
C GLY A 315 -18.11 -3.18 -8.52
N LYS A 316 -17.84 -4.48 -8.70
CA LYS A 316 -18.74 -5.54 -8.24
C LYS A 316 -18.25 -6.11 -6.91
N LEU A 317 -19.13 -6.22 -5.92
CA LEU A 317 -18.84 -6.81 -4.61
C LEU A 317 -18.74 -8.34 -4.71
N PHE A 318 -17.72 -8.90 -4.09
CA PHE A 318 -17.50 -10.32 -3.89
C PHE A 318 -17.41 -10.61 -2.40
N LEU A 319 -18.23 -11.55 -1.95
CA LEU A 319 -18.11 -12.15 -0.64
C LEU A 319 -17.20 -13.37 -0.76
N ALA A 320 -16.09 -13.33 -0.03
CA ALA A 320 -15.27 -14.51 0.08
C ALA A 320 -15.98 -15.55 0.93
N ASN A 321 -15.69 -16.79 0.58
CA ASN A 321 -16.11 -17.94 1.33
C ASN A 321 -15.54 -17.91 2.76
N PRO A 322 -16.39 -17.88 3.81
CA PRO A 322 -15.92 -17.94 5.19
C PRO A 322 -15.10 -19.20 5.46
N PHE A 323 -14.14 -19.10 6.37
CA PHE A 323 -13.37 -20.24 6.85
C PHE A 323 -12.97 -20.06 8.32
N SER A 324 -12.87 -21.17 9.04
CA SER A 324 -12.40 -21.18 10.42
C SER A 324 -10.90 -21.48 10.48
N VAL A 325 -10.24 -21.10 11.57
CA VAL A 325 -8.85 -21.44 11.89
C VAL A 325 -8.83 -22.67 12.79
N PRO A 326 -8.52 -23.88 12.28
CA PRO A 326 -8.54 -25.10 13.09
C PRO A 326 -7.22 -25.32 13.84
N ILE A 327 -7.32 -25.86 15.05
CA ILE A 327 -6.20 -26.42 15.83
C ILE A 327 -6.61 -27.72 16.51
N ASN A 328 -5.61 -28.54 16.87
CA ASN A 328 -5.81 -29.71 17.71
C ASN A 328 -5.37 -29.41 19.14
N ARG A 329 -6.28 -29.54 20.12
CA ARG A 329 -6.00 -29.32 21.54
C ARG A 329 -5.60 -30.65 22.20
N THR A 330 -4.41 -30.71 22.81
CA THR A 330 -3.82 -31.94 23.38
C THR A 330 -3.15 -31.70 24.74
N LYS A 331 -3.08 -32.76 25.56
CA LYS A 331 -2.32 -32.79 26.83
C LYS A 331 -0.82 -32.81 26.60
N LYS A 332 -0.35 -33.40 25.50
CA LYS A 332 1.09 -33.53 25.17
C LYS A 332 1.57 -32.35 24.32
N TYR A 333 1.19 -31.13 24.70
CA TYR A 333 1.59 -29.94 23.97
C TYR A 333 3.06 -29.61 24.22
N VAL A 334 3.79 -29.39 23.14
CA VAL A 334 5.14 -28.84 23.17
C VAL A 334 5.12 -27.60 22.31
N LYS A 335 5.44 -26.45 22.91
CA LYS A 335 5.45 -25.18 22.21
C LYS A 335 6.46 -25.21 21.07
N ARG A 336 6.00 -24.91 19.86
CA ARG A 336 6.83 -24.82 18.67
C ARG A 336 7.17 -23.37 18.36
N GLU A 337 8.39 -23.16 17.90
CA GLU A 337 8.72 -21.92 17.23
C GLU A 337 8.30 -22.02 15.76
N ILE A 338 7.68 -20.96 15.26
CA ILE A 338 7.19 -20.89 13.88
C ILE A 338 7.86 -19.67 13.27
N GLU A 339 8.79 -19.90 12.36
CA GLU A 339 9.66 -18.87 11.79
C GLU A 339 8.86 -17.67 11.27
N ASN A 340 7.80 -17.90 10.48
CA ASN A 340 6.93 -16.83 9.97
C ASN A 340 6.31 -15.97 11.08
N LEU A 341 5.92 -16.57 12.22
CA LEU A 341 5.41 -15.81 13.37
C LEU A 341 6.52 -15.06 14.09
N THR A 342 7.72 -15.63 14.20
CA THR A 342 8.89 -14.95 14.77
C THR A 342 9.28 -13.74 13.90
N VAL A 343 9.27 -13.89 12.58
CA VAL A 343 9.54 -12.81 11.61
C VAL A 343 8.52 -11.67 11.74
N GLU A 344 7.21 -11.98 11.71
CA GLU A 344 6.18 -10.93 11.80
C GLU A 344 6.17 -10.23 13.17
N LYS A 345 6.38 -10.95 14.27
CA LYS A 345 6.53 -10.33 15.60
C LYS A 345 7.71 -9.37 15.63
N THR A 346 8.83 -9.77 15.04
CA THR A 346 10.03 -8.94 14.95
C THR A 346 9.73 -7.69 14.13
N ARG A 347 9.05 -7.82 12.98
CA ARG A 347 8.60 -6.68 12.16
C ARG A 347 7.69 -5.73 12.91
N ILE A 348 6.64 -6.23 13.58
CA ILE A 348 5.67 -5.42 14.35
C ILE A 348 6.41 -4.63 15.43
N TRP A 349 7.23 -5.32 16.21
CA TRP A 349 7.95 -4.71 17.32
C TRP A 349 8.97 -3.67 16.80
N THR A 350 9.66 -3.94 15.69
CA THR A 350 10.59 -2.98 15.05
C THR A 350 9.85 -1.74 14.59
N ALA A 351 8.72 -1.90 13.89
CA ALA A 351 7.89 -0.78 13.44
C ALA A 351 7.42 0.10 14.61
N GLN A 352 6.91 -0.51 15.69
CA GLN A 352 6.52 0.22 16.90
C GLN A 352 7.70 0.95 17.56
N THR A 353 8.89 0.36 17.49
CA THR A 353 10.09 0.97 18.05
C THR A 353 10.59 2.13 17.21
N ILE A 354 10.46 2.07 15.88
CA ILE A 354 10.69 3.20 14.98
C ILE A 354 9.73 4.35 15.31
N THR A 355 8.42 4.09 15.45
CA THR A 355 7.44 5.11 15.87
C THR A 355 7.84 5.78 17.18
N LYS A 356 8.17 5.00 18.22
CA LYS A 356 8.62 5.55 19.51
C LYS A 356 9.93 6.33 19.42
N ALA A 357 10.81 5.92 18.51
CA ALA A 357 12.05 6.62 18.25
C ALA A 357 11.77 7.98 17.59
N ILE A 358 10.84 8.03 16.62
CA ILE A 358 10.39 9.27 15.98
C ILE A 358 9.81 10.23 17.02
N GLU A 359 8.88 9.76 17.85
CA GLU A 359 8.29 10.55 18.96
C GLU A 359 9.37 11.14 19.87
N ALA A 360 10.34 10.33 20.31
CA ALA A 360 11.44 10.81 21.15
C ALA A 360 12.33 11.84 20.44
N ALA A 361 12.56 11.69 19.14
CA ALA A 361 13.35 12.65 18.36
C ALA A 361 12.60 13.98 18.19
N GLU A 362 11.29 13.95 17.96
CA GLU A 362 10.43 15.15 17.91
C GLU A 362 10.40 15.90 19.25
N ASP A 363 10.51 15.19 20.37
CA ASP A 363 10.68 15.77 21.72
C ASP A 363 12.10 16.30 21.99
N ASN A 364 12.93 16.49 20.96
CA ASN A 364 14.34 16.89 21.02
C ASN A 364 15.23 15.93 21.83
N ASN A 365 14.85 14.66 21.95
CA ASN A 365 15.59 13.63 22.69
C ASN A 365 16.20 12.58 21.74
N LEU A 366 17.13 13.03 20.89
CA LEU A 366 17.80 12.18 19.90
C LEU A 366 18.57 11.00 20.55
N GLU A 367 19.04 11.15 21.79
CA GLU A 367 19.70 10.06 22.52
C GLU A 367 18.75 8.93 22.92
N MET A 368 17.55 9.27 23.43
CA MET A 368 16.50 8.26 23.66
C MET A 368 16.06 7.62 22.36
N ALA A 369 15.95 8.42 21.30
CA ALA A 369 15.59 7.99 19.96
C ALA A 369 16.59 6.91 19.44
N LYS A 370 17.90 7.18 19.52
CA LYS A 370 18.96 6.21 19.20
C LYS A 370 18.92 4.98 20.11
N LYS A 371 18.63 5.15 21.41
CA LYS A 371 18.51 4.02 22.34
C LYS A 371 17.41 3.05 21.90
N LYS A 372 16.26 3.57 21.47
CA LYS A 372 15.15 2.76 20.94
C LYS A 372 15.57 2.00 19.68
N LEU A 373 16.25 2.65 18.74
CA LEU A 373 16.77 1.97 17.55
C LEU A 373 17.81 0.89 17.88
N ASN A 374 18.67 1.10 18.88
CA ASN A 374 19.63 0.08 19.34
C ASN A 374 18.94 -1.11 20.04
N GLU A 375 17.88 -0.86 20.81
CA GLU A 375 17.00 -1.92 21.34
C GLU A 375 16.46 -2.75 20.16
N ALA A 376 16.12 -2.09 19.05
CA ALA A 376 15.61 -2.78 17.87
C ALA A 376 16.63 -3.61 17.13
N GLN A 377 17.81 -3.04 16.89
CA GLN A 377 18.93 -3.78 16.33
C GLN A 377 19.23 -5.04 17.15
N THR A 378 19.21 -4.92 18.48
CA THR A 378 19.48 -6.03 19.40
C THR A 378 18.43 -7.12 19.28
N LEU A 379 17.14 -6.79 19.19
CA LEU A 379 16.09 -7.79 19.06
C LEU A 379 16.15 -8.50 17.71
N ILE A 380 16.30 -7.75 16.61
CA ILE A 380 16.35 -8.32 15.26
C ILE A 380 17.55 -9.26 15.13
N ASN A 381 18.69 -8.94 15.74
CA ASN A 381 19.90 -9.77 15.73
C ASN A 381 19.77 -11.09 16.53
N LYS A 382 18.72 -11.25 17.36
CA LYS A 382 18.45 -12.52 18.04
C LYS A 382 17.76 -13.54 17.13
N VAL A 383 17.25 -13.12 15.98
CA VAL A 383 16.71 -14.04 14.98
C VAL A 383 17.88 -14.69 14.24
N ASP A 384 18.05 -15.98 14.46
CA ASP A 384 19.26 -16.75 14.11
C ASP A 384 19.10 -17.65 12.86
N PHE A 385 17.98 -17.53 12.14
CA PHE A 385 17.74 -18.20 10.88
C PHE A 385 17.72 -17.23 9.69
N PRO A 386 18.12 -17.68 8.48
CA PRO A 386 18.18 -16.82 7.31
C PRO A 386 16.77 -16.45 6.83
N ASN A 387 16.48 -15.14 6.78
CA ASN A 387 15.22 -14.63 6.25
C ASN A 387 15.40 -13.26 5.60
N ALA A 388 14.95 -13.10 4.36
CA ALA A 388 15.14 -11.87 3.59
C ALA A 388 14.49 -10.63 4.24
N LEU A 389 13.33 -10.80 4.90
CA LEU A 389 12.67 -9.71 5.61
C LEU A 389 13.49 -9.28 6.82
N ILE A 390 14.01 -10.24 7.60
CA ILE A 390 14.87 -9.95 8.75
C ILE A 390 16.13 -9.21 8.33
N GLU A 391 16.80 -9.63 7.26
CA GLU A 391 17.99 -8.93 6.75
C GLU A 391 17.66 -7.50 6.29
N MET A 392 16.51 -7.31 5.64
CA MET A 392 16.04 -5.98 5.26
C MET A 392 15.69 -5.10 6.48
N LEU A 393 15.11 -5.67 7.55
CA LEU A 393 14.89 -4.95 8.82
C LEU A 393 16.21 -4.56 9.49
N LYS A 394 17.20 -5.46 9.53
CA LYS A 394 18.54 -5.16 10.06
C LYS A 394 19.13 -3.98 9.31
N PHE A 395 19.07 -4.02 7.99
CA PHE A 395 19.61 -2.98 7.14
C PHE A 395 18.88 -1.65 7.34
N GLU A 396 17.54 -1.63 7.39
CA GLU A 396 16.76 -0.42 7.64
C GLU A 396 17.11 0.23 8.99
N VAL A 397 17.20 -0.55 10.08
CA VAL A 397 17.58 -0.03 11.40
C VAL A 397 19.02 0.48 11.43
N GLN A 398 19.95 -0.18 10.72
CA GLN A 398 21.33 0.32 10.57
C GLN A 398 21.37 1.65 9.83
N GLN A 399 20.54 1.82 8.79
CA GLN A 399 20.46 3.09 8.06
C GLN A 399 19.90 4.20 8.96
N LEU A 400 18.84 3.94 9.73
CA LEU A 400 18.34 4.89 10.73
C LEU A 400 19.41 5.30 11.75
N LEU A 401 20.14 4.32 12.32
CA LEU A 401 21.23 4.59 13.26
C LEU A 401 22.35 5.44 12.62
N ARG A 402 22.66 5.21 11.33
CA ARG A 402 23.64 6.00 10.56
C ARG A 402 23.15 7.43 10.38
N LEU A 403 21.92 7.61 9.91
CA LEU A 403 21.33 8.93 9.64
C LEU A 403 21.07 9.72 10.92
N TRP A 404 20.88 9.06 12.05
CA TRP A 404 20.63 9.71 13.33
C TRP A 404 21.92 9.99 14.13
N LYS A 405 23.10 9.74 13.55
CA LYS A 405 24.39 9.90 14.23
C LYS A 405 24.59 11.32 14.78
N THR A 406 24.28 12.35 13.97
CA THR A 406 24.36 13.76 14.36
C THR A 406 23.02 14.45 14.16
N GLU A 407 22.82 15.59 14.82
CA GLU A 407 21.62 16.42 14.62
C GLU A 407 21.50 16.88 13.16
N HIS A 408 22.62 17.20 12.52
CA HIS A 408 22.66 17.59 11.11
C HIS A 408 22.16 16.48 10.18
N THR A 409 22.68 15.24 10.31
CA THR A 409 22.24 14.13 9.46
C THR A 409 20.81 13.69 9.75
N TYR A 410 20.37 13.83 11.01
CA TYR A 410 18.99 13.58 11.41
C TYR A 410 18.04 14.55 10.70
N LYS A 411 18.33 15.85 10.75
CA LYS A 411 17.49 16.88 10.11
C LYS A 411 17.49 16.77 8.60
N ALA A 412 18.64 16.52 7.98
CA ALA A 412 18.77 16.48 6.52
C ALA A 412 18.04 15.28 5.88
N HIS A 413 18.17 14.08 6.46
CA HIS A 413 17.63 12.85 5.84
C HIS A 413 17.05 11.85 6.85
N GLY A 414 17.54 11.86 8.10
CA GLY A 414 17.14 10.87 9.09
C GLY A 414 15.66 10.94 9.49
N TYR A 415 15.08 12.14 9.55
CA TYR A 415 13.69 12.34 9.95
C TYR A 415 12.72 11.90 8.85
N SER A 416 12.92 12.36 7.62
CA SER A 416 12.12 11.99 6.44
C SER A 416 12.22 10.49 6.14
N PHE A 417 13.42 9.89 6.25
CA PHE A 417 13.62 8.45 6.16
C PHE A 417 12.76 7.71 7.18
N ALA A 418 12.80 8.14 8.45
CA ALA A 418 12.05 7.48 9.52
C ALA A 418 10.53 7.55 9.31
N LEU A 419 10.01 8.69 8.85
CA LEU A 419 8.59 8.84 8.51
C LEU A 419 8.19 7.96 7.32
N SER A 420 9.05 7.85 6.29
CA SER A 420 8.84 6.94 5.14
C SER A 420 8.87 5.47 5.55
N SER A 421 9.76 5.09 6.48
CA SER A 421 9.76 3.77 7.11
C SER A 421 8.47 3.52 7.87
N GLU A 422 8.08 4.45 8.74
CA GLU A 422 6.87 4.32 9.56
C GLU A 422 5.62 4.14 8.69
N THR A 423 5.39 5.02 7.72
CA THR A 423 4.20 4.91 6.84
C THR A 423 4.21 3.60 6.05
N SER A 424 5.39 3.14 5.61
CA SER A 424 5.51 1.88 4.87
C SER A 424 5.17 0.66 5.74
N HIS A 425 5.64 0.63 6.99
CA HIS A 425 5.29 -0.43 7.95
C HIS A 425 3.82 -0.41 8.36
N ASN A 426 3.28 0.78 8.57
CA ASN A 426 1.89 0.99 8.99
C ASN A 426 0.90 0.61 7.90
N ARG A 427 1.22 0.89 6.64
CA ARG A 427 0.41 0.48 5.48
C ARG A 427 0.77 -0.92 4.98
N GLN A 428 1.92 -1.48 5.37
CA GLN A 428 2.49 -2.68 4.74
C GLN A 428 2.57 -2.52 3.21
N ARG A 429 2.99 -1.34 2.79
CA ARG A 429 3.03 -0.90 1.40
C ARG A 429 4.35 -0.21 1.16
N TYR A 430 4.92 -0.40 -0.02
CA TYR A 430 6.18 0.23 -0.36
C TYR A 430 6.05 1.76 -0.29
N ALA A 431 7.08 2.38 0.29
CA ALA A 431 7.36 3.80 0.18
C ALA A 431 8.87 3.95 -0.04
N THR A 432 9.26 4.92 -0.87
CA THR A 432 10.68 5.22 -1.06
C THR A 432 11.25 5.83 0.21
N ARG A 433 12.48 5.45 0.54
CA ARG A 433 13.19 5.84 1.76
C ARG A 433 14.62 6.29 1.39
N GLY A 434 14.77 7.13 0.36
CA GLY A 434 16.09 7.45 -0.23
C GLY A 434 16.83 6.26 -0.89
N ASP A 435 18.13 6.43 -1.21
CA ASP A 435 18.98 5.40 -1.85
C ASP A 435 19.53 4.41 -0.81
N ALA A 436 18.68 4.05 0.12
CA ALA A 436 19.06 3.22 1.23
C ALA A 436 18.94 1.74 0.90
N GLY A 437 18.57 1.34 -0.32
CA GLY A 437 18.42 -0.07 -0.72
C GLY A 437 17.33 -0.88 0.03
N VAL A 438 16.51 -0.24 0.88
CA VAL A 438 15.43 -0.89 1.62
C VAL A 438 14.23 -1.15 0.70
N ARG A 439 13.93 -2.43 0.44
CA ARG A 439 12.88 -2.88 -0.50
C ARG A 439 11.66 -3.51 0.17
N LEU A 440 11.46 -3.29 1.48
CA LEU A 440 10.31 -3.87 2.18
C LEU A 440 8.99 -3.50 1.49
N TYR A 441 8.13 -4.49 1.27
CA TYR A 441 6.81 -4.38 0.63
C TYR A 441 6.80 -4.02 -0.87
N SER A 442 7.95 -4.07 -1.56
CA SER A 442 7.96 -3.89 -3.03
C SER A 442 7.30 -5.08 -3.73
N THR A 443 6.51 -4.81 -4.77
CA THR A 443 5.96 -5.83 -5.65
C THR A 443 6.86 -6.07 -6.86
N PRO A 444 6.73 -7.20 -7.58
CA PRO A 444 7.49 -7.44 -8.81
C PRO A 444 7.32 -6.33 -9.85
N ARG A 445 6.12 -5.74 -9.97
CA ARG A 445 5.87 -4.61 -10.88
C ARG A 445 6.64 -3.36 -10.45
N MET A 446 6.73 -3.08 -9.16
CA MET A 446 7.53 -1.97 -8.63
C MET A 446 9.03 -2.16 -8.95
N ASP A 447 9.56 -3.37 -8.78
CA ASP A 447 10.96 -3.68 -9.10
C ASP A 447 11.23 -3.57 -10.61
N LYS A 448 10.27 -3.96 -11.45
CA LYS A 448 10.36 -3.79 -12.91
C LYS A 448 10.39 -2.32 -13.30
N TYR A 449 9.44 -1.52 -12.80
CA TYR A 449 9.37 -0.09 -13.11
C TYR A 449 10.58 0.66 -12.57
N LEU A 450 11.18 0.23 -11.46
CA LEU A 450 12.46 0.74 -11.00
C LEU A 450 13.59 0.51 -12.00
N LYS A 451 13.73 -0.70 -12.55
CA LYS A 451 14.76 -1.02 -13.55
C LYS A 451 14.59 -0.20 -14.83
N GLU A 452 13.36 -0.08 -15.30
CA GLU A 452 13.04 0.68 -16.50
C GLU A 452 13.25 2.18 -16.29
N ALA A 453 12.88 2.72 -15.13
CA ALA A 453 13.13 4.12 -14.79
C ALA A 453 14.62 4.43 -14.74
N LYS A 454 15.46 3.51 -14.23
CA LYS A 454 16.93 3.65 -14.27
C LYS A 454 17.45 3.75 -15.71
N LEU A 455 16.90 2.98 -16.65
CA LEU A 455 17.29 3.03 -18.07
C LEU A 455 16.76 4.28 -18.77
N PHE A 456 15.52 4.67 -18.49
CA PHE A 456 14.88 5.86 -19.07
C PHE A 456 15.52 7.14 -18.57
N HIS A 457 15.89 7.21 -17.30
CA HIS A 457 16.58 8.36 -16.75
C HIS A 457 17.93 8.60 -17.42
N ARG A 458 18.70 7.53 -17.68
CA ARG A 458 20.00 7.62 -18.38
C ARG A 458 19.87 8.13 -19.82
N ASN A 459 18.77 7.82 -20.49
CA ASN A 459 18.47 8.32 -21.82
C ASN A 459 16.94 8.44 -22.00
N PRO A 460 16.37 9.65 -21.82
CA PRO A 460 14.92 9.88 -21.91
C PRO A 460 14.32 9.72 -23.31
N ASN A 461 15.13 9.33 -24.31
CA ASN A 461 14.67 8.93 -25.64
C ASN A 461 14.49 7.41 -25.78
N ASN A 462 14.88 6.63 -24.76
CA ASN A 462 14.64 5.19 -24.75
C ASN A 462 13.14 4.89 -24.81
N SER A 463 12.75 3.91 -25.62
CA SER A 463 11.40 3.36 -25.57
C SER A 463 11.19 2.64 -24.23
N LEU A 464 10.01 2.83 -23.66
CA LEU A 464 9.57 2.10 -22.48
C LEU A 464 8.59 1.01 -22.93
N PRO A 465 8.65 -0.19 -22.34
CA PRO A 465 7.59 -1.17 -22.50
C PRO A 465 6.25 -0.58 -22.09
N THR A 466 5.21 -0.91 -22.84
CA THR A 466 3.82 -0.58 -22.52
C THR A 466 3.31 -1.47 -21.39
N VAL A 467 2.23 -1.04 -20.73
CA VAL A 467 1.56 -1.84 -19.69
C VAL A 467 1.18 -3.23 -20.23
N ASP A 468 0.66 -3.31 -21.46
CA ASP A 468 0.28 -4.58 -22.09
C ASP A 468 1.48 -5.51 -22.33
N GLU A 469 2.63 -4.96 -22.70
CA GLU A 469 3.87 -5.73 -22.84
C GLU A 469 4.36 -6.22 -21.48
N ASP A 470 4.27 -5.37 -20.45
CA ASP A 470 4.65 -5.74 -19.10
C ASP A 470 3.78 -6.87 -18.55
N GLU A 471 2.47 -6.79 -18.79
CA GLU A 471 1.50 -7.82 -18.39
C GLU A 471 1.70 -9.15 -19.15
N LYS A 472 2.04 -9.09 -20.44
CA LYS A 472 2.37 -10.30 -21.22
C LYS A 472 3.58 -11.03 -20.66
N GLU A 473 4.61 -10.28 -20.26
CA GLU A 473 5.82 -10.86 -19.65
C GLU A 473 5.50 -11.53 -18.31
N GLU A 474 4.69 -10.87 -17.46
CA GLU A 474 4.26 -11.45 -16.17
C GLU A 474 3.40 -12.70 -16.36
N LEU A 475 2.50 -12.71 -17.33
CA LEU A 475 1.68 -13.88 -17.66
C LEU A 475 2.54 -15.04 -18.19
N ALA A 476 3.59 -14.75 -18.95
CA ALA A 476 4.54 -15.76 -19.41
C ALA A 476 5.35 -16.37 -18.24
N ALA A 477 5.63 -15.58 -17.20
CA ALA A 477 6.34 -16.03 -16.00
C ALA A 477 5.45 -16.85 -15.04
N ASP A 478 4.15 -16.59 -14.99
CA ASP A 478 3.17 -17.36 -14.18
C ASP A 478 1.88 -17.66 -14.97
N PRO A 479 1.90 -18.62 -15.92
CA PRO A 479 0.77 -18.87 -16.82
C PRO A 479 -0.50 -19.37 -16.13
N LEU A 480 -0.35 -20.03 -14.97
CA LEU A 480 -1.48 -20.61 -14.23
C LEU A 480 -2.02 -19.67 -13.14
N GLY A 481 -1.24 -18.67 -12.72
CA GLY A 481 -1.61 -17.67 -11.74
C GLY A 481 -3.02 -17.07 -11.93
N PRO A 482 -3.42 -16.65 -13.15
CA PRO A 482 -4.75 -16.05 -13.39
C PRO A 482 -5.93 -16.99 -13.12
N ILE A 483 -5.78 -18.27 -13.45
CA ILE A 483 -6.92 -19.22 -13.51
C ILE A 483 -6.96 -20.11 -12.28
N ALA A 484 -5.81 -20.51 -11.74
CA ALA A 484 -5.73 -21.48 -10.65
C ALA A 484 -6.55 -21.06 -9.41
N ARG A 485 -6.64 -19.75 -9.14
CA ARG A 485 -7.32 -19.22 -7.94
C ARG A 485 -8.82 -19.08 -8.13
N ALA A 486 -9.25 -18.55 -9.26
CA ALA A 486 -10.65 -18.59 -9.66
C ALA A 486 -11.19 -20.02 -9.63
N LEU A 487 -10.44 -20.96 -10.19
CA LEU A 487 -10.79 -22.38 -10.19
C LEU A 487 -10.90 -22.94 -8.77
N ASN A 488 -9.92 -22.68 -7.90
CA ASN A 488 -9.97 -23.11 -6.50
C ASN A 488 -11.19 -22.52 -5.77
N TYR A 489 -11.51 -21.23 -5.97
CA TYR A 489 -12.69 -20.60 -5.39
C TYR A 489 -13.98 -21.33 -5.80
N HIS A 490 -14.14 -21.64 -7.09
CA HIS A 490 -15.31 -22.35 -7.59
C HIS A 490 -15.39 -23.80 -7.12
N ILE A 491 -14.27 -24.53 -7.09
CA ILE A 491 -14.20 -25.90 -6.55
C ILE A 491 -14.64 -25.90 -5.07
N GLN A 492 -14.13 -24.98 -4.25
CA GLN A 492 -14.49 -24.90 -2.84
C GLN A 492 -15.96 -24.49 -2.62
N THR A 493 -16.52 -23.71 -3.53
CA THR A 493 -17.95 -23.35 -3.51
C THR A 493 -18.82 -24.57 -3.88
N ALA A 494 -18.40 -25.35 -4.88
CA ALA A 494 -19.09 -26.56 -5.29
C ALA A 494 -19.07 -27.63 -4.20
N ILE A 495 -17.91 -27.92 -3.60
CA ILE A 495 -17.76 -28.87 -2.48
C ILE A 495 -18.73 -28.52 -1.35
N ARG A 496 -18.78 -27.25 -0.93
CA ARG A 496 -19.71 -26.81 0.12
C ARG A 496 -21.16 -26.94 -0.26
N SER A 497 -21.52 -26.61 -1.49
CA SER A 497 -22.89 -26.75 -1.97
C SER A 497 -23.34 -28.22 -1.86
N VAL A 498 -22.45 -29.15 -2.23
CA VAL A 498 -22.69 -30.59 -2.08
C VAL A 498 -22.81 -31.00 -0.59
N MET A 499 -21.91 -30.53 0.28
CA MET A 499 -21.99 -30.81 1.73
C MET A 499 -23.26 -30.23 2.39
N ALA A 500 -23.71 -29.06 1.96
CA ALA A 500 -24.94 -28.44 2.45
C ALA A 500 -26.17 -29.26 2.03
N ILE A 501 -26.20 -29.73 0.78
CA ILE A 501 -27.24 -30.64 0.27
C ILE A 501 -27.27 -31.93 1.08
N ASP A 502 -26.10 -32.57 1.31
CA ASP A 502 -25.99 -33.79 2.12
C ASP A 502 -26.50 -33.58 3.56
N ASN A 503 -26.12 -32.48 4.20
CA ASN A 503 -26.62 -32.12 5.53
C ASN A 503 -28.13 -31.92 5.58
N ILE A 504 -28.73 -31.31 4.56
CA ILE A 504 -30.19 -31.16 4.46
C ILE A 504 -30.85 -32.53 4.36
N ILE A 505 -30.36 -33.40 3.46
CA ILE A 505 -30.88 -34.76 3.26
C ILE A 505 -30.82 -35.57 4.56
N ASN A 506 -29.68 -35.50 5.26
CA ASN A 506 -29.46 -36.27 6.48
C ASN A 506 -30.21 -35.72 7.70
N LYS A 507 -30.58 -34.43 7.73
CA LYS A 507 -31.46 -33.85 8.75
C LYS A 507 -32.94 -34.14 8.53
N SER A 508 -33.34 -34.49 7.32
CA SER A 508 -34.71 -34.88 6.97
C SER A 508 -35.02 -36.37 7.18
N ARG A 509 -34.06 -37.14 7.71
CA ARG A 509 -34.24 -38.50 8.24
C ARG A 509 -34.22 -38.45 9.76
#